data_AF-A0A832N6I2-F1
#
_entry.id   AF-A0A832N6I2-F1
#
_cell.length_a   1.000
_cell.length_b   1.000
_cell.length_c   1.000
_cell.angle_alpha   90.00
_cell.angle_beta   90.00
_cell.angle_gamma   90.00
#
_symmetry.space_group_name_H-M   'P 1'
#
loop_
_entity.id
_entity.type
_entity.pdbx_description
1 polymer ?
#
loop_
_entity_poly.entity_id
_entity_poly.type
_entity_poly.pdbx_seq_one_letter_code
_entity_poly.pdbx_strand_id
1 'polypeptide(L)'
;MKRMLFVLVASLTALVGATTASADEGSAYKGGAKAFYCTGCHGYNGMGSKSLSALAGRDAAELLAQLEAFKKKKSSIMGAQLAKFSEADLKDLAAYFASLKKSARGEASYARDIEPVIQWRCVSCHTTGGEGTDKSGLDLTSYDALMAGTSQGGSLIVPGSPTSSSFMVMVTRKDHLRMPFGAPPLSDDEVRVIKTWIEQGAKNN
;
A
#
# COMPACT_ATOMS: atom_id res chain seq x y z
N MET A 1 21.33 -61.36 45.67
CA MET A 1 22.26 -61.42 44.52
C MET A 1 21.86 -60.30 43.56
N LYS A 2 22.38 -59.08 43.76
CA LYS A 2 23.34 -58.41 42.86
C LYS A 2 23.04 -58.59 41.37
N ARG A 3 22.54 -57.52 40.72
CA ARG A 3 23.17 -56.91 39.54
C ARG A 3 22.52 -55.56 39.24
N MET A 4 23.27 -54.52 39.60
CA MET A 4 23.12 -53.14 39.16
C MET A 4 23.36 -53.08 37.65
N LEU A 5 22.50 -52.38 36.91
CA LEU A 5 22.87 -51.78 35.63
C LEU A 5 22.57 -50.28 35.71
N PHE A 6 23.65 -49.51 35.76
CA PHE A 6 23.69 -48.08 35.48
C PHE A 6 23.37 -47.87 33.99
N VAL A 7 22.35 -47.10 33.67
CA VAL A 7 22.18 -46.52 32.33
C VAL A 7 22.22 -45.01 32.49
N LEU A 8 23.24 -44.41 31.86
CA LEU A 8 23.48 -42.98 31.80
C LEU A 8 22.23 -42.24 31.27
N VAL A 9 21.72 -41.32 32.08
CA VAL A 9 20.77 -40.30 31.63
C VAL A 9 21.59 -39.22 30.93
N ALA A 10 21.58 -39.22 29.59
CA ALA A 10 22.10 -38.13 28.79
C ALA A 10 21.13 -36.94 28.88
N SER A 11 21.48 -35.95 29.70
CA SER A 11 20.74 -34.70 29.84
C SER A 11 20.74 -33.94 28.51
N LEU A 12 19.64 -34.02 27.78
CA LEU A 12 19.36 -33.20 26.61
C LEU A 12 18.94 -31.80 27.10
N THR A 13 19.91 -30.93 27.36
CA THR A 13 19.65 -29.50 27.53
C THR A 13 19.28 -28.91 26.17
N ALA A 14 17.99 -28.91 25.87
CA ALA A 14 17.43 -28.14 24.77
C ALA A 14 17.59 -26.66 25.10
N LEU A 15 18.56 -26.02 24.48
CA LEU A 15 18.71 -24.57 24.49
C LEU A 15 17.58 -23.99 23.63
N VAL A 16 16.44 -23.71 24.24
CA VAL A 16 15.37 -22.93 23.64
C VAL A 16 15.88 -21.49 23.55
N GLY A 17 16.45 -21.14 22.40
CA GLY A 17 16.69 -19.76 22.02
C GLY A 17 15.34 -19.09 21.80
N ALA A 18 14.76 -18.53 22.86
CA ALA A 18 13.67 -17.58 22.72
C ALA A 18 14.21 -16.37 21.97
N THR A 19 13.88 -16.25 20.68
CA THR A 19 14.00 -14.99 19.97
C THR A 19 13.06 -14.02 20.65
N THR A 20 13.59 -13.20 21.56
CA THR A 20 12.88 -12.04 22.05
C THR A 20 12.61 -11.16 20.83
N ALA A 21 11.36 -11.13 20.36
CA ALA A 21 10.87 -10.01 19.57
C ALA A 21 11.17 -8.77 20.42
N SER A 22 12.13 -7.97 19.97
CA SER A 22 12.61 -6.82 20.72
C SER A 22 11.46 -5.84 20.90
N ALA A 23 11.16 -5.48 22.14
CA ALA A 23 10.21 -4.42 22.47
C ALA A 23 10.65 -3.01 22.01
N ASP A 24 11.82 -2.91 21.37
CA ASP A 24 12.36 -1.68 20.76
C ASP A 24 12.05 -1.56 19.25
N GLU A 25 11.48 -2.59 18.63
CA GLU A 25 11.03 -2.51 17.24
C GLU A 25 9.66 -1.83 17.16
N GLY A 26 9.57 -0.74 16.40
CA GLY A 26 8.34 0.03 16.24
C GLY A 26 7.14 -0.82 15.80
N SER A 27 5.93 -0.42 16.17
CA SER A 27 4.70 -1.13 15.82
C SER A 27 4.16 -0.66 14.48
N ALA A 28 4.27 -1.52 13.45
CA ALA A 28 3.69 -1.26 12.13
C ALA A 28 2.18 -0.99 12.19
N TYR A 29 1.45 -1.66 13.08
CA TYR A 29 0.02 -1.41 13.30
C TYR A 29 -0.26 0.03 13.76
N LYS A 30 0.45 0.50 14.80
CA LYS A 30 0.29 1.88 15.32
C LYS A 30 0.78 2.92 14.30
N GLY A 31 1.81 2.60 13.53
CA GLY A 31 2.30 3.45 12.45
C GLY A 31 1.27 3.60 11.34
N GLY A 32 0.63 2.50 10.94
CA GLY A 32 -0.43 2.50 9.92
C GLY A 32 -1.59 3.42 10.28
N ALA A 33 -1.99 3.46 11.55
CA ALA A 33 -3.03 4.36 12.03
C ALA A 33 -2.69 5.86 11.87
N LYS A 34 -1.41 6.21 11.69
CA LYS A 34 -0.92 7.59 11.51
C LYS A 34 -0.35 7.85 10.12
N ALA A 35 -0.24 6.82 9.28
CA ALA A 35 0.40 6.91 7.97
C ALA A 35 -0.31 7.89 7.02
N PHE A 36 -1.61 8.13 7.22
CA PHE A 36 -2.39 9.08 6.41
C PHE A 36 -1.81 10.51 6.42
N TYR A 37 -1.11 10.92 7.49
CA TYR A 37 -0.42 12.22 7.53
C TYR A 37 0.76 12.30 6.57
N CYS A 38 1.35 11.16 6.20
CA CYS A 38 2.49 11.07 5.31
C CYS A 38 2.05 10.82 3.86
N THR A 39 1.06 9.94 3.65
CA THR A 39 0.60 9.53 2.31
C THR A 39 -0.11 10.65 1.55
N GLY A 40 -0.59 11.69 2.24
CA GLY A 40 -1.11 12.89 1.58
C GLY A 40 -0.09 13.62 0.69
N CYS A 41 1.21 13.51 1.01
CA CYS A 41 2.29 14.04 0.17
C CYS A 41 3.14 12.93 -0.45
N HIS A 42 3.52 11.92 0.31
CA HIS A 42 4.41 10.84 -0.14
C HIS A 42 3.73 9.78 -1.01
N GLY A 43 2.59 10.10 -1.60
CA GLY A 43 1.85 9.20 -2.48
C GLY A 43 1.07 8.12 -1.74
N TYR A 44 0.22 7.44 -2.49
CA TYR A 44 -0.58 6.32 -2.01
C TYR A 44 0.29 5.25 -1.35
N ASN A 45 -0.07 4.81 -0.15
CA ASN A 45 0.73 3.90 0.69
C ASN A 45 2.20 4.32 0.88
N GLY A 46 2.54 5.60 0.70
CA GLY A 46 3.93 6.06 0.79
C GLY A 46 4.80 5.61 -0.39
N MET A 47 4.22 5.28 -1.55
CA MET A 47 4.99 4.80 -2.72
C MET A 47 5.84 5.89 -3.39
N GLY A 48 5.71 7.15 -2.97
CA GLY A 48 6.44 8.29 -3.51
C GLY A 48 5.96 8.68 -4.91
N SER A 49 6.28 9.91 -5.30
CA SER A 49 5.95 10.51 -6.58
C SER A 49 7.18 10.91 -7.37
N LYS A 50 7.00 11.50 -8.57
CA LYS A 50 8.13 12.07 -9.35
C LYS A 50 8.97 13.05 -8.53
N SER A 51 8.35 13.77 -7.60
CA SER A 51 8.98 14.84 -6.83
C SER A 51 9.24 14.45 -5.37
N LEU A 52 8.66 13.35 -4.88
CA LEU A 52 8.71 12.96 -3.48
C LEU A 52 9.17 11.52 -3.32
N SER A 53 10.10 11.28 -2.40
CA SER A 53 10.68 9.96 -2.19
C SER A 53 9.67 8.97 -1.61
N ALA A 54 9.78 7.72 -2.07
CA ALA A 54 9.01 6.59 -1.55
C ALA A 54 9.42 6.27 -0.11
N LEU A 55 8.44 6.16 0.78
CA LEU A 55 8.57 5.66 2.15
C LEU A 55 8.38 4.14 2.21
N ALA A 56 7.47 3.60 1.39
CA ALA A 56 7.13 2.18 1.36
C ALA A 56 8.35 1.30 1.05
N GLY A 57 8.55 0.25 1.87
CA GLY A 57 9.60 -0.75 1.72
C GLY A 57 11.02 -0.21 1.90
N ARG A 58 11.20 0.95 2.54
CA ARG A 58 12.52 1.40 3.01
C ARG A 58 12.93 0.62 4.25
N ASP A 59 14.23 0.47 4.48
CA ASP A 59 14.72 -0.09 5.74
C ASP A 59 14.21 0.74 6.93
N ALA A 60 13.73 0.06 7.97
CA ALA A 60 13.08 0.71 9.10
C ALA A 60 14.05 1.61 9.87
N ALA A 61 15.29 1.16 10.08
CA ALA A 61 16.30 1.92 10.82
C ALA A 61 16.77 3.14 10.02
N GLU A 62 17.01 2.97 8.72
CA GLU A 62 17.37 4.09 7.84
C GLU A 62 16.25 5.13 7.74
N LEU A 63 14.99 4.68 7.60
CA LEU A 63 13.84 5.57 7.53
C LEU A 63 13.66 6.34 8.84
N LEU A 64 13.78 5.67 10.00
CA LEU A 64 13.73 6.33 11.30
C LEU A 64 14.82 7.39 11.44
N ALA A 65 16.07 7.04 11.14
CA ALA A 65 17.20 7.98 11.22
C ALA A 65 16.97 9.22 10.35
N GLN A 66 16.40 9.04 9.14
CA GLN A 66 16.03 10.15 8.26
C GLN A 66 14.90 11.01 8.84
N LEU A 67 13.85 10.39 9.40
CA LEU A 67 12.75 11.12 10.03
C LEU A 67 13.25 11.97 11.21
N GLU A 68 14.10 11.42 12.06
CA GLU A 68 14.71 12.16 13.18
C GLU A 68 15.60 13.31 12.70
N ALA A 69 16.38 13.09 11.64
CA ALA A 69 17.18 14.14 11.03
C ALA A 69 16.33 15.27 10.45
N PHE A 70 15.21 14.95 9.79
CA PHE A 70 14.27 15.97 9.29
C PHE A 70 13.57 16.71 10.43
N LYS A 71 13.18 16.02 11.51
CA LYS A 71 12.54 16.63 12.68
C LYS A 71 13.42 17.70 13.34
N LYS A 72 14.76 17.53 13.32
CA LYS A 72 15.71 18.55 13.78
C LYS A 72 15.74 19.79 12.88
N LYS A 73 15.45 19.63 11.57
CA LYS A 73 15.40 20.72 10.58
C LYS A 73 14.01 21.35 10.49
N LYS A 74 13.60 22.05 11.56
CA LYS A 74 12.25 22.65 11.71
C LYS A 74 11.83 23.61 10.59
N SER A 75 12.79 24.22 9.88
CA SER A 75 12.53 25.12 8.74
C SER A 75 12.09 24.40 7.46
N SER A 76 12.22 23.07 7.39
CA SER A 76 11.77 22.28 6.24
C SER A 76 10.31 21.84 6.39
N ILE A 77 9.62 21.60 5.26
CA ILE A 77 8.24 21.07 5.25
C ILE A 77 8.16 19.79 6.09
N MET A 78 9.12 18.87 5.93
CA MET A 78 9.16 17.64 6.71
C MET A 78 9.44 17.90 8.19
N GLY A 79 10.34 18.83 8.54
CA GLY A 79 10.57 19.18 9.95
C GLY A 79 9.32 19.74 10.64
N ALA A 80 8.58 20.60 9.95
CA ALA A 80 7.32 21.14 10.45
C ALA A 80 6.24 20.05 10.61
N GLN A 81 6.10 19.14 9.63
CA GLN A 81 5.16 18.03 9.73
C GLN A 81 5.54 17.04 10.84
N LEU A 82 6.84 16.80 11.05
CA LEU A 82 7.34 15.85 12.05
C LEU A 82 7.34 16.39 13.49
N ALA A 83 7.15 17.70 13.68
CA ALA A 83 7.17 18.34 14.99
C ALA A 83 6.07 17.81 15.93
N LYS A 84 4.93 17.35 15.39
CA LYS A 84 3.78 16.83 16.16
C LYS A 84 3.90 15.35 16.54
N PHE A 85 4.90 14.63 16.04
CA PHE A 85 5.07 13.20 16.29
C PHE A 85 6.11 12.97 17.39
N SER A 86 5.83 12.07 18.33
CA SER A 86 6.81 11.62 19.34
C SER A 86 7.88 10.70 18.71
N GLU A 87 8.96 10.42 19.43
CA GLU A 87 9.97 9.46 18.96
C GLU A 87 9.37 8.06 18.74
N ALA A 88 8.50 7.62 19.66
CA ALA A 88 7.75 6.38 19.52
C ALA A 88 6.88 6.37 18.24
N ASP A 89 6.23 7.50 17.91
CA ASP A 89 5.46 7.61 16.67
C ASP A 89 6.34 7.49 15.43
N LEU A 90 7.56 8.05 15.46
CA LEU A 90 8.49 7.94 14.34
C LEU A 90 8.99 6.50 14.16
N LYS A 91 9.26 5.79 15.25
CA LYS A 91 9.59 4.36 15.22
C LYS A 91 8.43 3.54 14.63
N ASP A 92 7.21 3.78 15.10
CA ASP A 92 6.00 3.12 14.60
C ASP A 92 5.77 3.39 13.11
N LEU A 93 5.88 4.65 12.67
CA LEU A 93 5.76 5.05 11.26
C LEU A 93 6.85 4.40 10.39
N ALA A 94 8.09 4.36 10.87
CA ALA A 94 9.19 3.73 10.15
C ALA A 94 8.95 2.22 9.98
N ALA A 95 8.53 1.54 11.05
CA ALA A 95 8.18 0.12 11.01
C ALA A 95 7.00 -0.15 10.06
N TYR A 96 5.97 0.72 10.07
CA TYR A 96 4.84 0.60 9.14
C TYR A 96 5.29 0.68 7.69
N PHE A 97 5.98 1.76 7.31
CA PHE A 97 6.39 1.94 5.92
C PHE A 97 7.40 0.88 5.47
N ALA A 98 8.28 0.41 6.36
CA ALA A 98 9.19 -0.70 6.08
C ALA A 98 8.46 -2.03 5.85
N SER A 99 7.35 -2.26 6.56
CA SER A 99 6.53 -3.47 6.38
C SER A 99 5.78 -3.50 5.05
N LEU A 100 5.59 -2.34 4.41
CA LEU A 100 4.99 -2.28 3.09
C LEU A 100 5.93 -2.91 2.06
N LYS A 101 5.38 -3.79 1.22
CA LYS A 101 6.14 -4.37 0.13
C LYS A 101 6.62 -3.25 -0.81
N LYS A 102 7.94 -3.10 -0.95
CA LYS A 102 8.55 -2.38 -2.06
C LYS A 102 8.04 -3.03 -3.34
N SER A 103 7.28 -2.33 -4.18
CA SER A 103 7.03 -2.86 -5.51
C SER A 103 8.39 -3.02 -6.18
N ALA A 104 8.68 -4.23 -6.69
CA ALA A 104 9.82 -4.40 -7.57
C ALA A 104 9.62 -3.36 -8.69
N ARG A 105 10.63 -2.52 -8.91
CA ARG A 105 10.50 -1.40 -9.85
C ARG A 105 10.06 -1.96 -11.20
N GLY A 106 8.82 -1.70 -11.58
CA GLY A 106 8.24 -2.21 -12.82
C GLY A 106 7.44 -3.52 -12.70
N GLU A 107 6.93 -3.91 -11.53
CA GLU A 107 5.91 -4.98 -11.41
C GLU A 107 4.77 -4.54 -10.49
N ALA A 108 3.56 -4.46 -11.04
CA ALA A 108 2.34 -4.16 -10.30
C ALA A 108 1.57 -5.46 -10.00
N SER A 109 1.04 -5.56 -8.78
CA SER A 109 0.17 -6.65 -8.34
C SER A 109 -1.24 -6.14 -8.10
N TYR A 110 -2.24 -6.90 -8.53
CA TYR A 110 -3.62 -6.55 -8.28
C TYR A 110 -3.90 -6.44 -6.78
N ALA A 111 -3.65 -7.51 -6.01
CA ALA A 111 -4.01 -7.57 -4.60
C ALA A 111 -3.23 -6.53 -3.76
N ARG A 112 -1.97 -6.28 -4.11
CA ARG A 112 -1.12 -5.34 -3.36
C ARG A 112 -1.36 -3.88 -3.75
N ASP A 113 -1.42 -3.60 -5.05
CA ASP A 113 -1.27 -2.24 -5.57
C ASP A 113 -2.55 -1.67 -6.19
N ILE A 114 -3.45 -2.51 -6.71
CA ILE A 114 -4.62 -2.05 -7.48
C ILE A 114 -5.90 -2.17 -6.66
N GLU A 115 -6.17 -3.32 -6.07
CA GLU A 115 -7.35 -3.58 -5.27
C GLU A 115 -7.55 -2.51 -4.19
N PRO A 116 -6.56 -2.16 -3.35
CA PRO A 116 -6.81 -1.18 -2.32
C PRO A 116 -6.95 0.25 -2.88
N VAL A 117 -6.51 0.54 -4.11
CA VAL A 117 -6.86 1.80 -4.82
C VAL A 117 -8.33 1.77 -5.27
N ILE A 118 -8.78 0.66 -5.86
CA ILE A 118 -10.17 0.47 -6.29
C ILE A 118 -11.14 0.56 -5.10
N GLN A 119 -10.83 -0.14 -4.01
CA GLN A 119 -11.63 -0.13 -2.78
C GLN A 119 -11.75 1.29 -2.21
N TRP A 120 -10.64 2.04 -2.18
CA TRP A 120 -10.61 3.38 -1.60
C TRP A 120 -11.24 4.45 -2.50
N ARG A 121 -11.00 4.39 -3.81
CA ARG A 121 -11.36 5.46 -4.75
C ARG A 121 -12.67 5.24 -5.48
N CYS A 122 -13.08 3.98 -5.65
CA CYS A 122 -14.11 3.63 -6.62
C CYS A 122 -15.32 2.96 -5.98
N VAL A 123 -15.10 2.01 -5.06
CA VAL A 123 -16.17 1.15 -4.51
C VAL A 123 -17.22 1.93 -3.72
N SER A 124 -16.90 3.11 -3.16
CA SER A 124 -17.90 3.94 -2.48
C SER A 124 -19.09 4.33 -3.36
N CYS A 125 -18.92 4.37 -4.68
CA CYS A 125 -19.98 4.68 -5.65
C CYS A 125 -20.23 3.54 -6.65
N HIS A 126 -19.19 2.77 -7.00
CA HIS A 126 -19.24 1.64 -7.93
C HIS A 126 -19.39 0.31 -7.18
N THR A 127 -20.42 0.22 -6.37
CA THR A 127 -20.85 -1.00 -5.66
C THR A 127 -22.30 -1.32 -6.00
N THR A 128 -22.78 -2.51 -5.67
CA THR A 128 -24.18 -2.89 -5.89
C THR A 128 -25.14 -1.85 -5.26
N GLY A 129 -25.99 -1.24 -6.08
CA GLY A 129 -26.94 -0.19 -5.68
C GLY A 129 -26.31 1.18 -5.39
N GLY A 130 -25.03 1.39 -5.74
CA GLY A 130 -24.37 2.69 -5.65
C GLY A 130 -24.66 3.57 -6.86
N GLU A 131 -24.71 4.88 -6.67
CA GLU A 131 -25.05 5.85 -7.74
C GLU A 131 -24.14 5.72 -8.98
N GLY A 132 -22.85 5.43 -8.77
CA GLY A 132 -21.90 5.21 -9.86
C GLY A 132 -22.27 3.98 -10.69
N THR A 133 -22.61 2.88 -10.02
CA THR A 133 -23.10 1.65 -10.66
C THR A 133 -24.42 1.87 -11.37
N ASP A 134 -25.38 2.59 -10.78
CA ASP A 134 -26.68 2.84 -11.39
C ASP A 134 -26.56 3.64 -12.70
N LYS A 135 -25.62 4.59 -12.76
CA LYS A 135 -25.39 5.43 -13.94
C LYS A 135 -24.57 4.75 -15.03
N SER A 136 -23.63 3.90 -14.66
CA SER A 136 -22.65 3.33 -15.60
C SER A 136 -22.83 1.83 -15.85
N GLY A 137 -23.59 1.14 -15.01
CA GLY A 137 -23.66 -0.31 -14.98
C GLY A 137 -22.37 -0.97 -14.49
N LEU A 138 -21.45 -0.22 -13.85
CA LEU A 138 -20.14 -0.71 -13.47
C LEU A 138 -20.05 -1.03 -11.98
N ASP A 139 -19.86 -2.31 -11.66
CA ASP A 139 -19.53 -2.81 -10.33
C ASP A 139 -18.01 -3.04 -10.23
N LEU A 140 -17.37 -2.48 -9.20
CA LEU A 140 -15.92 -2.56 -8.98
C LEU A 140 -15.56 -3.29 -7.67
N THR A 141 -16.49 -4.06 -7.12
CA THR A 141 -16.32 -4.77 -5.84
C THR A 141 -15.45 -6.03 -5.95
N SER A 142 -15.16 -6.51 -7.16
CA SER A 142 -14.33 -7.69 -7.40
C SER A 142 -13.46 -7.56 -8.65
N TYR A 143 -12.41 -8.38 -8.72
CA TYR A 143 -11.56 -8.49 -9.91
C TYR A 143 -12.39 -8.88 -11.15
N ASP A 144 -13.26 -9.88 -11.01
CA ASP A 144 -14.05 -10.38 -12.14
C ASP A 144 -15.01 -9.31 -12.66
N ALA A 145 -15.64 -8.53 -11.77
CA ALA A 145 -16.50 -7.41 -12.17
C ALA A 145 -15.71 -6.27 -12.84
N LEU A 146 -14.54 -5.91 -12.28
CA LEU A 146 -13.62 -4.93 -12.88
C LEU A 146 -13.21 -5.33 -14.31
N MET A 147 -12.93 -6.62 -14.53
CA MET A 147 -12.53 -7.14 -15.84
C MET A 147 -13.72 -7.34 -16.80
N ALA A 148 -14.91 -7.64 -16.28
CA ALA A 148 -16.13 -7.75 -17.07
C ALA A 148 -16.58 -6.38 -17.64
N GLY A 149 -16.33 -5.29 -16.90
CA GLY A 149 -16.68 -3.94 -17.33
C GLY A 149 -18.15 -3.61 -17.09
N THR A 150 -18.73 -2.75 -17.93
CA THR A 150 -20.10 -2.26 -17.72
C THR A 150 -21.14 -3.30 -18.13
N SER A 151 -22.30 -3.29 -17.48
CA SER A 151 -23.44 -4.14 -17.83
C SER A 151 -24.00 -3.89 -19.25
N GLN A 152 -23.70 -2.72 -19.83
CA GLN A 152 -24.09 -2.32 -21.18
C GLN A 152 -23.15 -2.86 -22.27
N GLY A 153 -22.06 -3.53 -21.86
CA GLY A 153 -21.01 -4.01 -22.75
C GLY A 153 -19.92 -2.97 -23.00
N GLY A 154 -18.73 -3.46 -23.31
CA GLY A 154 -17.53 -2.66 -23.56
C GLY A 154 -16.42 -2.93 -22.56
N SER A 155 -15.19 -3.06 -23.07
CA SER A 155 -14.03 -3.35 -22.24
C SER A 155 -13.65 -2.13 -21.39
N LEU A 156 -13.77 -2.27 -20.07
CA LEU A 156 -13.24 -1.29 -19.13
C LEU A 156 -11.70 -1.33 -19.12
N ILE A 157 -11.18 -2.54 -18.99
CA ILE A 157 -9.75 -2.86 -19.02
C ILE A 157 -9.46 -3.67 -20.28
N VAL A 158 -8.47 -3.24 -21.04
CA VAL A 158 -7.88 -4.00 -22.15
C VAL A 158 -6.48 -4.43 -21.71
N PRO A 159 -6.27 -5.68 -21.28
CA PRO A 159 -4.96 -6.19 -20.88
C PRO A 159 -3.88 -5.88 -21.93
N GLY A 160 -2.76 -5.32 -21.48
CA GLY A 160 -1.64 -4.91 -22.33
C GLY A 160 -1.80 -3.56 -23.02
N SER A 161 -2.99 -2.94 -22.99
CA SER A 161 -3.24 -1.65 -23.66
C SER A 161 -3.93 -0.63 -22.74
N PRO A 162 -3.16 0.16 -21.97
CA PRO A 162 -3.72 1.24 -21.17
C PRO A 162 -4.42 2.30 -22.00
N THR A 163 -3.91 2.61 -23.20
CA THR A 163 -4.48 3.62 -24.09
C THR A 163 -5.80 3.19 -24.70
N SER A 164 -6.03 1.88 -24.86
CA SER A 164 -7.32 1.32 -25.29
C SER A 164 -8.27 1.03 -24.12
N SER A 165 -7.81 1.16 -22.88
CA SER A 165 -8.63 0.91 -21.69
C SER A 165 -9.44 2.15 -21.32
N SER A 166 -10.76 2.05 -21.39
CA SER A 166 -11.65 3.16 -20.99
C SER A 166 -11.45 3.54 -19.51
N PHE A 167 -10.99 2.61 -18.67
CA PHE A 167 -10.58 2.90 -17.29
C PHE A 167 -9.59 4.07 -17.22
N MET A 168 -8.51 3.99 -18.01
CA MET A 168 -7.46 5.02 -18.02
C MET A 168 -7.98 6.34 -18.55
N VAL A 169 -8.85 6.31 -19.56
CA VAL A 169 -9.51 7.51 -20.07
C VAL A 169 -10.29 8.19 -18.95
N MET A 170 -11.14 7.46 -18.23
CA MET A 170 -12.02 8.01 -17.20
C MET A 170 -11.26 8.59 -15.99
N VAL A 171 -10.20 7.93 -15.53
CA VAL A 171 -9.43 8.40 -14.35
C VAL A 171 -8.47 9.55 -14.67
N THR A 172 -8.12 9.75 -15.95
CA THR A 172 -7.19 10.81 -16.40
C THR A 172 -7.84 11.98 -17.14
N ARG A 173 -9.18 12.00 -17.26
CA ARG A 173 -9.90 13.13 -17.90
C ARG A 173 -9.54 14.45 -17.23
N LYS A 174 -9.51 15.52 -18.02
CA LYS A 174 -9.21 16.88 -17.54
C LYS A 174 -10.46 17.72 -17.23
N ASP A 175 -11.65 17.19 -17.54
CA ASP A 175 -12.92 17.88 -17.30
C ASP A 175 -13.64 17.35 -16.05
N HIS A 176 -14.81 17.93 -15.77
CA HIS A 176 -15.62 17.59 -14.59
C HIS A 176 -16.25 16.20 -14.66
N LEU A 177 -16.14 15.49 -15.78
CA LEU A 177 -16.64 14.12 -15.96
C LEU A 177 -15.59 13.06 -15.59
N ARG A 178 -14.42 13.47 -15.08
CA ARG A 178 -13.37 12.58 -14.58
C ARG A 178 -13.88 11.73 -13.40
N MET A 179 -13.45 10.47 -13.35
CA MET A 179 -13.63 9.62 -12.18
C MET A 179 -12.45 9.70 -11.20
N PRO A 180 -12.70 9.72 -9.87
CA PRO A 180 -14.01 9.71 -9.23
C PRO A 180 -14.72 11.07 -9.41
N PHE A 181 -16.03 11.02 -9.69
CA PHE A 181 -16.85 12.19 -9.99
C PHE A 181 -16.99 13.09 -8.78
N GLY A 182 -16.77 14.40 -8.95
CA GLY A 182 -16.90 15.39 -7.87
C GLY A 182 -15.88 15.27 -6.72
N ALA A 183 -14.98 14.27 -6.74
CA ALA A 183 -13.93 14.08 -5.75
C ALA A 183 -12.56 14.51 -6.29
N PRO A 184 -11.51 14.66 -5.46
CA PRO A 184 -10.15 14.90 -5.94
C PRO A 184 -9.67 13.84 -6.95
N PRO A 185 -8.77 14.21 -7.88
CA PRO A 185 -8.19 13.25 -8.83
C PRO A 185 -7.36 12.19 -8.10
N LEU A 186 -7.17 11.04 -8.76
CA LEU A 186 -6.12 10.11 -8.38
C LEU A 186 -4.77 10.83 -8.45
N SER A 187 -3.88 10.50 -7.51
CA SER A 187 -2.49 10.91 -7.58
C SER A 187 -1.80 10.31 -8.80
N ASP A 188 -0.74 10.97 -9.26
CA ASP A 188 0.11 10.48 -10.36
C ASP A 188 0.63 9.06 -10.11
N ASP A 189 0.76 8.65 -8.85
CA ASP A 189 1.25 7.34 -8.45
C ASP A 189 0.19 6.26 -8.57
N GLU A 190 -1.04 6.55 -8.13
CA GLU A 190 -2.21 5.69 -8.33
C GLU A 190 -2.45 5.49 -9.84
N VAL A 191 -2.41 6.58 -10.62
CA VAL A 191 -2.55 6.49 -12.09
C VAL A 191 -1.42 5.67 -12.70
N ARG A 192 -0.17 5.89 -12.27
CA ARG A 192 0.99 5.15 -12.77
C ARG A 192 0.86 3.65 -12.47
N VAL A 193 0.52 3.27 -11.25
CA VAL A 193 0.50 1.85 -10.87
C VAL A 193 -0.62 1.09 -11.58
N ILE A 194 -1.78 1.72 -11.75
CA ILE A 194 -2.87 1.18 -12.56
C ILE A 194 -2.43 1.02 -14.02
N LYS A 195 -1.81 2.05 -14.60
CA LYS A 195 -1.27 1.98 -15.96
C LYS A 195 -0.30 0.81 -16.09
N THR A 196 0.67 0.69 -15.19
CA THR A 196 1.67 -0.40 -15.20
C THR A 196 1.02 -1.77 -15.07
N TRP A 197 0.03 -1.93 -14.20
CA TRP A 197 -0.71 -3.19 -14.07
C TRP A 197 -1.44 -3.57 -15.36
N ILE A 198 -2.10 -2.61 -16.02
CA ILE A 198 -2.75 -2.85 -17.31
C ILE A 198 -1.70 -3.23 -18.38
N GLU A 199 -0.58 -2.52 -18.46
CA GLU A 199 0.54 -2.85 -19.37
C GLU A 199 1.04 -4.28 -19.17
N GLN A 200 0.99 -4.78 -17.93
CA GLN A 200 1.45 -6.11 -17.55
C GLN A 200 0.40 -7.21 -17.72
N GLY A 201 -0.71 -6.89 -18.38
CA GLY A 201 -1.78 -7.83 -18.70
C GLY A 201 -2.85 -7.91 -17.63
N ALA A 202 -2.95 -6.92 -16.73
CA ALA A 202 -4.02 -6.79 -15.75
C ALA A 202 -4.27 -8.08 -14.92
N LYS A 203 -3.19 -8.75 -14.50
CA LYS A 203 -3.26 -10.05 -13.82
C LYS A 203 -3.90 -9.94 -12.43
N ASN A 204 -4.59 -10.99 -12.00
CA ASN A 204 -5.03 -11.15 -10.62
C ASN A 204 -3.90 -11.81 -9.80
N ASN A 205 -3.00 -11.02 -9.22
CA ASN A 205 -1.77 -11.47 -8.57
C ASN A 205 -1.43 -10.70 -7.28
#